data_AF-A0A8J4PUN3-F1
#
_entry.id   AF-A0A8J4PUN3-F1
#
_cell.length_a   1.000
_cell.length_b   1.000
_cell.length_c   1.000
_cell.angle_alpha   90.00
_cell.angle_beta   90.00
_cell.angle_gamma   90.00
#
_symmetry.space_group_name_H-M   'P 1'
#
loop_
_entity.id
_entity.type
_entity.pdbx_description
1 polymer ?
#
loop_
_entity_poly.entity_id
_entity_poly.type
_entity_poly.pdbx_seq_one_letter_code
_entity_poly.pdbx_strand_id
1 'polypeptide(L)'
;MREITNYIPFVIQGDTFETILAPIGHPQMVQLVFPFESKQWMRYKIYGKNGALQIIESGPNAQPPIGPSKLFPVDEFSFWISIDIYKRDEHNFVETVKIKRSSVMGYRVIFLMNQY
;
A
#
# COMPACT_ATOMS: atom_id res chain seq x y z
N MET A 1 -3.66 -13.97 -4.10
CA MET A 1 -3.56 -13.29 -2.78
C MET A 1 -2.15 -13.51 -2.26
N ARG A 2 -1.42 -12.45 -1.94
CA ARG A 2 -0.04 -12.53 -1.41
C ARG A 2 0.00 -11.94 0.00
N GLU A 3 0.63 -12.66 0.91
CA GLU A 3 0.97 -12.15 2.24
C GLU A 3 2.37 -11.54 2.18
N ILE A 4 2.50 -10.28 2.60
CA ILE A 4 3.78 -9.59 2.68
C ILE A 4 4.12 -9.41 4.16
N THR A 5 5.25 -9.99 4.58
CA THR A 5 5.90 -9.62 5.84
C THR A 5 6.87 -8.47 5.58
N ASN A 6 7.16 -7.70 6.62
CA ASN A 6 8.07 -6.56 6.53
C ASN A 6 9.40 -6.94 5.84
N TYR A 7 9.94 -6.05 5.00
CA TYR A 7 11.21 -6.23 4.29
C TYR A 7 11.26 -7.40 3.29
N ILE A 8 10.21 -7.57 2.49
CA ILE A 8 10.21 -8.55 1.40
C ILE A 8 10.04 -7.86 0.04
N PRO A 9 10.91 -8.15 -0.94
CA PRO A 9 10.67 -7.77 -2.32
C PRO A 9 9.57 -8.62 -2.93
N PHE A 10 8.74 -8.02 -3.75
CA PHE A 10 7.64 -8.69 -4.41
C PHE A 10 7.41 -8.08 -5.79
N VAL A 11 7.08 -8.93 -6.77
CA VAL A 11 6.88 -8.49 -8.15
C VAL A 11 5.39 -8.36 -8.42
N ILE A 12 5.00 -7.21 -8.97
CA ILE A 12 3.67 -6.97 -9.53
C ILE A 12 3.86 -6.74 -11.03
N GLN A 13 3.43 -7.71 -11.85
CA GLN A 13 3.37 -7.57 -13.32
C GLN A 13 4.68 -7.08 -13.98
N GLY A 14 5.83 -7.55 -13.48
CA GLY A 14 7.16 -7.23 -14.01
C GLY A 14 7.89 -6.10 -13.29
N ASP A 15 7.17 -5.26 -12.53
CA ASP A 15 7.78 -4.25 -11.67
C ASP A 15 8.09 -4.85 -10.29
N THR A 16 9.33 -4.66 -9.82
CA THR A 16 9.76 -5.15 -8.51
C THR A 16 9.53 -4.07 -7.47
N PHE A 17 8.82 -4.44 -6.41
CA PHE A 17 8.54 -3.59 -5.26
C PHE A 17 9.26 -4.13 -4.03
N GLU A 18 9.63 -3.25 -3.11
CA GLU A 18 10.15 -3.60 -1.79
C GLU A 18 9.37 -2.85 -0.72
N THR A 19 9.06 -3.53 0.39
CA THR A 19 8.46 -2.89 1.56
C THR A 19 9.51 -2.52 2.60
N ILE A 20 9.56 -1.26 3.02
CA ILE A 20 10.41 -0.80 4.13
C ILE A 20 9.52 -0.30 5.27
N LEU A 21 9.94 -0.58 6.51
CA LEU A 21 9.34 0.06 7.68
C LEU A 21 10.13 1.28 8.14
N ALA A 22 9.42 2.38 8.36
CA ALA A 22 9.97 3.56 9.03
C ALA A 22 9.12 3.87 10.28
N PRO A 23 9.73 4.20 11.43
CA PRO A 23 8.97 4.48 12.65
C PRO A 23 8.07 5.71 12.48
N ILE A 24 6.88 5.65 13.07
CA ILE A 24 5.94 6.75 13.24
C ILE A 24 5.87 7.08 14.74
N GLY A 25 5.83 8.37 15.07
CA GLY A 25 5.68 8.81 16.46
C GLY A 25 4.33 8.37 17.06
N HIS A 26 4.24 8.32 18.39
CA HIS A 26 2.99 8.05 19.10
C HIS A 26 1.87 9.03 18.68
N PRO A 27 0.60 8.59 18.54
CA PRO A 27 -0.02 7.31 18.89
C PRO A 27 0.21 6.14 17.90
N GLN A 28 -0.34 4.94 18.18
CA GLN A 28 -0.24 3.76 17.28
C GLN A 28 -0.98 3.99 15.96
N MET A 29 -0.28 4.57 15.00
CA MET A 29 -0.78 4.83 13.65
C MET A 29 0.01 4.02 12.64
N VAL A 30 -0.58 3.81 11.47
CA VAL A 30 0.08 3.27 10.29
C VAL A 30 -0.14 4.21 9.11
N GLN A 31 0.89 4.36 8.28
CA GLN A 31 0.78 5.04 6.99
C GLN A 31 1.34 4.12 5.92
N LEU A 32 0.59 3.94 4.85
CA LEU A 32 1.06 3.25 3.64
C LEU A 32 1.58 4.30 2.67
N VAL A 33 2.78 4.12 2.13
CA VAL A 33 3.41 5.04 1.19
C VAL A 33 3.71 4.29 -0.10
N PHE A 34 3.01 4.64 -1.17
CA PHE A 34 3.09 4.02 -2.47
C PHE A 34 4.12 4.75 -3.36
N PRO A 35 4.64 4.10 -4.41
CA PRO A 35 5.56 4.73 -5.34
C PRO A 35 4.90 5.90 -6.07
N PHE A 36 5.61 7.01 -6.17
CA PHE A 36 5.10 8.22 -6.80
C PHE A 36 5.26 8.19 -8.33
N GLU A 37 6.35 7.62 -8.80
CA GLU A 37 6.72 7.58 -10.21
C GLU A 37 6.61 6.15 -10.74
N SER A 38 5.38 5.67 -10.90
CA SER A 38 5.14 4.45 -11.65
C SER A 38 5.10 4.77 -13.15
N LYS A 39 5.76 3.96 -14.00
CA LYS A 39 5.63 4.07 -15.46
C LYS A 39 4.20 3.78 -15.94
N GLN A 40 3.43 3.08 -15.13
CA GLN A 40 2.07 2.63 -15.43
C GLN A 40 1.10 3.23 -14.43
N TRP A 41 -0.09 3.62 -14.87
CA TRP A 41 -1.15 4.01 -13.93
C TRP A 41 -1.57 2.81 -13.08
N MET A 42 -1.55 2.98 -11.76
CA MET A 42 -2.01 2.00 -10.78
C MET A 42 -2.94 2.64 -9.75
N ARG A 43 -3.95 1.88 -9.31
CA ARG A 43 -4.85 2.26 -8.22
C ARG A 43 -4.75 1.25 -7.10
N TYR A 44 -4.63 1.75 -5.88
CA TYR A 44 -4.55 0.96 -4.65
C TYR A 44 -5.75 1.29 -3.79
N LYS A 45 -6.56 0.28 -3.46
CA LYS A 45 -7.73 0.42 -2.59
C LYS A 45 -7.43 -0.24 -1.25
N ILE A 46 -7.35 0.57 -0.21
CA ILE A 46 -7.01 0.17 1.15
C ILE A 46 -8.29 -0.18 1.90
N TYR A 47 -8.34 -1.34 2.55
CA TYR A 47 -9.50 -1.79 3.30
C TYR A 47 -9.22 -1.94 4.78
N GLY A 48 -10.20 -1.50 5.58
CA GLY A 48 -10.29 -1.70 7.02
C GLY A 48 -11.43 -2.66 7.39
N LYS A 49 -11.78 -2.71 8.68
CA LYS A 49 -12.86 -3.55 9.22
C LYS A 49 -14.22 -3.26 8.58
N ASN A 50 -14.46 -2.00 8.22
CA ASN A 50 -15.76 -1.50 7.75
C ASN A 50 -15.78 -1.21 6.23
N GLY A 51 -14.86 -1.80 5.46
CA GLY A 51 -14.77 -1.60 4.01
C GLY A 51 -13.61 -0.72 3.58
N ALA A 52 -13.75 -0.05 2.44
CA ALA A 52 -12.67 0.74 1.84
C ALA A 52 -12.44 2.03 2.64
N LEU A 53 -11.19 2.24 3.06
CA LEU A 53 -10.79 3.42 3.85
C LEU A 53 -10.25 4.54 2.99
N GLN A 54 -9.53 4.19 1.92
CA GLN A 54 -8.93 5.16 1.00
C GLN A 54 -8.58 4.48 -0.33
N ILE A 55 -8.61 5.28 -1.40
CA ILE A 55 -8.08 4.94 -2.72
C ILE A 55 -6.89 5.85 -2.99
N ILE A 56 -5.78 5.27 -3.45
CA ILE A 56 -4.57 5.98 -3.87
C ILE A 56 -4.33 5.65 -5.34
N GLU A 57 -3.88 6.62 -6.11
CA GLU A 57 -3.50 6.44 -7.51
C GLU A 57 -2.05 6.86 -7.70
N SER A 58 -1.32 6.12 -8.54
CA SER A 58 0.03 6.46 -8.95
C SER A 58 0.19 6.27 -10.46
N GLY A 59 1.16 6.97 -11.05
CA GLY A 59 1.51 6.83 -12.46
C GLY A 59 1.32 8.11 -13.28
N PRO A 60 1.45 8.03 -14.62
CA PRO A 60 1.43 9.20 -15.49
C PRO A 60 0.09 9.94 -15.37
N ASN A 61 0.14 11.21 -14.97
CA ASN A 61 -1.02 12.08 -14.76
C ASN A 61 -1.94 11.73 -13.58
N ALA A 62 -1.50 10.91 -12.62
CA ALA A 62 -2.26 10.72 -11.38
C ALA A 62 -2.39 12.06 -10.63
N GLN A 63 -3.61 12.43 -10.24
CA GLN A 63 -3.83 13.65 -9.44
C GLN A 63 -3.40 13.40 -7.98
N PRO A 64 -2.81 14.40 -7.29
CA PRO A 64 -2.42 14.28 -5.89
C PRO A 64 -3.58 13.92 -4.95
N PRO A 65 -3.33 13.26 -3.79
CA PRO A 65 -2.01 12.95 -3.22
C PRO A 65 -1.41 11.67 -3.82
N ILE A 66 -0.33 11.86 -4.56
CA ILE A 66 0.51 10.77 -5.03
C ILE A 66 1.34 10.34 -3.82
N GLY A 67 1.41 9.04 -3.52
CA GLY A 67 2.37 8.47 -2.56
C GLY A 67 1.82 8.13 -1.18
N PRO A 68 1.76 9.05 -0.20
CA PRO A 68 1.34 8.70 1.15
C PRO A 68 -0.19 8.64 1.28
N SER A 69 -0.68 7.53 1.79
CA SER A 69 -2.02 7.46 2.37
C SER A 69 -2.15 8.38 3.60
N LYS A 70 -3.40 8.61 4.04
CA LYS A 70 -3.64 9.24 5.33
C LYS A 70 -3.08 8.37 6.46
N LEU A 71 -2.86 8.98 7.62
CA LEU A 71 -2.57 8.20 8.82
C LEU A 71 -3.84 7.47 9.25
N PHE A 72 -3.73 6.17 9.44
CA PHE A 72 -4.81 5.33 9.93
C PHE A 72 -4.48 4.89 11.36
N PRO A 73 -5.42 5.04 12.31
CA PRO A 73 -5.40 4.30 13.56
C PRO A 73 -5.31 2.79 13.26
N VAL A 74 -4.41 2.09 13.96
CA VAL A 74 -4.17 0.65 13.73
C VAL A 74 -5.45 -0.19 13.95
N ASP A 75 -6.35 0.27 14.80
CA ASP A 75 -7.63 -0.39 15.11
C ASP A 75 -8.70 -0.24 14.02
N GLU A 76 -8.50 0.60 13.00
CA GLU A 76 -9.34 0.61 11.79
C GLU A 76 -9.20 -0.69 10.98
N PHE A 77 -8.10 -1.43 11.17
CA PHE A 77 -7.81 -2.66 10.43
C PHE A 77 -8.15 -3.93 11.21
N SER A 78 -8.58 -4.95 10.47
CA SER A 78 -8.70 -6.33 10.95
C SER A 78 -7.31 -6.92 11.24
N PHE A 79 -7.20 -8.23 11.44
CA PHE A 79 -5.90 -8.90 11.60
C PHE A 79 -4.92 -8.59 10.44
N TRP A 80 -5.47 -8.31 9.25
CA TRP A 80 -4.73 -7.94 8.05
C TRP A 80 -5.12 -6.53 7.58
N ILE A 81 -4.12 -5.77 7.16
CA ILE A 81 -4.29 -4.62 6.25
C ILE A 81 -4.38 -5.21 4.84
N SER A 82 -5.50 -5.00 4.14
CA SER A 82 -5.71 -5.52 2.79
C SER A 82 -5.70 -4.38 1.79
N ILE A 83 -4.95 -4.56 0.70
CA ILE A 83 -4.80 -3.57 -0.36
C ILE A 83 -5.09 -4.27 -1.68
N ASP A 84 -6.16 -3.88 -2.35
CA ASP A 84 -6.41 -4.32 -3.73
C ASP A 84 -5.69 -3.40 -4.70
N ILE A 85 -5.06 -4.00 -5.71
CA ILE A 85 -4.25 -3.30 -6.70
C ILE A 85 -4.92 -3.47 -8.07
N TYR A 86 -5.08 -2.36 -8.77
CA TYR A 86 -5.70 -2.29 -10.09
C TYR A 86 -4.79 -1.52 -11.06
N LYS A 87 -4.92 -1.80 -12.35
CA LYS A 87 -4.13 -1.17 -13.43
C LYS A 87 -5.02 -0.43 -14.41
N ARG A 88 -4.68 0.79 -14.81
CA ARG A 88 -5.51 1.72 -15.63
C ARG A 88 -6.87 2.15 -15.06
N ASP A 89 -7.69 1.22 -14.57
CA ASP A 89 -9.01 1.47 -13.98
C ASP A 89 -9.39 0.39 -12.96
N GLU A 90 -10.55 0.54 -12.30
CA GLU A 90 -11.08 -0.38 -11.28
C GLU A 90 -11.55 -1.76 -11.80
N HIS A 91 -11.67 -1.94 -13.11
CA HIS A 91 -12.09 -3.21 -13.72
C HIS A 91 -10.90 -4.16 -13.96
N ASN A 92 -9.69 -3.62 -13.91
CA ASN A 92 -8.45 -4.34 -14.18
C ASN A 92 -7.75 -4.70 -12.86
N PHE A 93 -8.41 -5.54 -12.07
CA PHE A 93 -7.84 -6.10 -10.84
C PHE A 93 -6.56 -6.89 -11.14
N VAL A 94 -5.50 -6.61 -10.38
CA VAL A 94 -4.21 -7.27 -10.50
C VAL A 94 -4.03 -8.30 -9.39
N GLU A 95 -4.01 -7.83 -8.14
CA GLU A 95 -3.85 -8.69 -6.97
C GLU A 95 -4.29 -8.00 -5.68
N THR A 96 -4.45 -8.80 -4.62
CA THR A 96 -4.60 -8.31 -3.25
C THR A 96 -3.34 -8.61 -2.45
N VAL A 97 -2.78 -7.56 -1.86
CA VAL A 97 -1.69 -7.59 -0.88
C VAL A 97 -2.27 -7.58 0.53
N LYS A 98 -1.78 -8.48 1.39
CA LYS A 98 -2.13 -8.52 2.82
C LYS A 98 -0.89 -8.33 3.69
N ILE A 99 -0.98 -7.43 4.67
CA ILE A 99 0.08 -7.14 5.64
C ILE A 99 -0.45 -7.39 7.04
N LYS A 100 0.29 -8.15 7.87
CA LYS A 100 -0.14 -8.42 9.26
C LYS A 100 -0.18 -7.10 10.03
N ARG A 101 -1.32 -6.78 10.63
CA ARG A 101 -1.48 -5.55 11.42
C ARG A 101 -0.44 -5.44 12.53
N SER A 102 -0.15 -6.54 13.21
CA SER A 102 0.86 -6.61 14.29
C SER A 102 2.27 -6.25 13.84
N SER A 103 2.57 -6.42 12.56
CA SER A 103 3.90 -6.18 12.00
C SER A 103 4.17 -4.70 11.70
N VAL A 104 3.15 -3.84 11.73
CA VAL A 104 3.22 -2.44 11.28
C VAL A 104 2.69 -1.43 12.30
N MET A 105 2.44 -1.86 13.54
CA MET A 105 1.90 -1.00 14.58
C MET A 105 2.89 0.11 14.93
N GLY A 106 2.56 1.37 14.62
CA GLY A 106 3.45 2.50 14.84
C GLY A 106 4.52 2.66 13.75
N TYR A 107 4.33 2.08 12.57
CA TYR A 107 5.26 2.19 11.44
C TYR A 107 4.57 2.72 10.19
N ARG A 108 5.35 3.37 9.32
CA ARG A 108 5.04 3.56 7.91
C ARG A 108 5.47 2.33 7.13
N VAL A 109 4.65 1.84 6.23
CA VAL A 109 5.05 0.85 5.20
C VAL A 109 5.30 1.60 3.90
N ILE A 110 6.54 1.61 3.45
CA ILE A 110 6.95 2.28 2.22
C ILE A 110 7.16 1.24 1.13
N PHE A 111 6.43 1.37 0.03
CA PHE A 111 6.59 0.57 -1.18
C PHE A 111 7.55 1.29 -2.13
N LEU A 112 8.77 0.78 -2.26
CA LEU A 112 9.76 1.28 -3.21
C LEU A 112 9.67 0.50 -4.51
N MET A 113 9.72 1.19 -5.64
CA MET A 113 9.86 0.57 -6.95
C MET A 113 11.36 0.43 -7.28
N ASN A 114 11.85 -0.79 -7.44
CA ASN A 114 13.20 -1.05 -7.90
C ASN A 114 13.22 -1.16 -9.42
N GLN A 115 13.99 -0.28 -10.07
CA GLN A 115 14.31 -0.40 -11.49
C GLN A 115 15.56 -1.29 -11.59
N TYR A 116 15.36 -2.56 -11.90
CA TYR A 116 16.45 -3.42 -12.39
C TYR A 116 16.60 -3.27 -13.90
#